data_AF-A0A9D7GW36-F1
#
_entry.id   AF-A0A9D7GW36-F1
#
_cell.length_a   1.000
_cell.length_b   1.000
_cell.length_c   1.000
_cell.angle_alpha   90.00
_cell.angle_beta   90.00
_cell.angle_gamma   90.00
#
_symmetry.space_group_name_H-M   'P 1'
#
loop_
_entity.id
_entity.type
_entity.pdbx_description
1 polymer ?
#
loop_
_entity_poly.entity_id
_entity_poly.type
_entity_poly.pdbx_seq_one_letter_code
_entity_poly.pdbx_strand_id
1 'polypeptide(L)'
;MTRRSSTLWRRFELVVASLERALSPQGAVVTSPDRLRDRVTGRLREVDATVRIVRPNGTEELTAIECRRRKCRQDDPWIEQLASKQHKIGADRVIAVSSRGFSESAKLSANHFGIALRTRAELSDPREVEKLFAGYSLAATITDFQVFSIDLVDRDGVQLPRHELEALFSSTSLDTKFLLDENGRPWGSADGVCRRIGDHDVPVDGTPVEKWSTIIFPARLAFVRLTSGLRELGSMRLGVRFARYTRSFTKSYSASYSSLDAKLTTVLSGDAVLDGGERLVMTVHLAEPS
;
A
#
# COMPACT_ATOMS: atom_id res chain seq x y z
N MET A 1 14.51 -11.42 28.26
CA MET A 1 13.92 -10.11 27.84
C MET A 1 13.41 -10.24 26.41
N THR A 2 12.13 -9.97 26.18
CA THR A 2 11.33 -10.50 25.07
C THR A 2 11.38 -9.66 23.78
N ARG A 3 11.85 -10.28 22.69
CA ARG A 3 11.95 -9.82 21.29
C ARG A 3 10.65 -9.30 20.62
N ARG A 4 9.51 -9.22 21.33
CA ARG A 4 8.20 -8.84 20.74
C ARG A 4 7.99 -7.33 20.57
N SER A 5 8.78 -6.47 21.21
CA SER A 5 8.59 -5.00 21.11
C SER A 5 9.24 -4.36 19.87
N SER A 6 10.25 -5.00 19.27
CA SER A 6 11.01 -4.38 18.16
C SER A 6 10.21 -4.23 16.87
N THR A 7 9.34 -5.19 16.53
CA THR A 7 8.58 -5.15 15.26
C THR A 7 7.50 -4.06 15.25
N LEU A 8 6.71 -3.93 16.32
CA LEU A 8 5.65 -2.92 16.39
C LEU A 8 6.22 -1.50 16.55
N TRP A 9 7.34 -1.38 17.25
CA TRP A 9 8.05 -0.11 17.38
C TRP A 9 8.60 0.32 16.02
N ARG A 10 9.31 -0.57 15.33
CA ARG A 10 9.86 -0.29 14.00
C ARG A 10 8.77 0.01 12.97
N ARG A 11 7.63 -0.70 13.02
CA ARG A 11 6.46 -0.40 12.16
C ARG A 11 5.94 1.02 12.36
N PHE A 12 5.89 1.49 13.60
CA PHE A 12 5.45 2.86 13.90
C PHE A 12 6.40 3.90 13.29
N GLU A 13 7.71 3.72 13.44
CA GLU A 13 8.71 4.58 12.80
C GLU A 13 8.60 4.57 11.27
N LEU A 14 8.42 3.39 10.68
CA LEU A 14 8.28 3.25 9.23
C LEU A 14 7.03 3.96 8.69
N VAL A 15 5.91 3.89 9.40
CA VAL A 15 4.69 4.62 9.02
C VAL A 15 4.93 6.13 9.06
N VAL A 16 5.57 6.62 10.12
CA VAL A 16 5.93 8.05 10.23
C VAL A 16 6.86 8.46 9.10
N ALA A 17 7.93 7.70 8.84
CA ALA A 17 8.86 8.00 7.75
C ALA A 17 8.19 7.98 6.36
N SER A 18 7.26 7.06 6.12
CA SER A 18 6.49 7.02 4.87
C SER A 18 5.58 8.22 4.70
N LEU A 19 4.93 8.68 5.77
CA LEU A 19 4.14 9.91 5.75
C LEU A 19 4.99 11.13 5.45
N GLU A 20 6.14 11.27 6.11
CA GLU A 20 7.05 12.39 5.85
C GLU A 20 7.56 12.35 4.41
N ARG A 21 7.83 11.17 3.85
CA ARG A 21 8.21 11.04 2.44
C ARG A 21 7.10 11.49 1.48
N ALA A 22 5.84 11.19 1.81
CA ALA A 22 4.69 11.56 0.99
C ALA A 22 4.36 13.05 1.09
N LEU A 23 4.65 13.69 2.22
CA LEU A 23 4.26 15.08 2.52
C LEU A 23 5.41 16.08 2.37
N SER A 24 6.65 15.60 2.24
CA SER A 24 7.81 16.48 2.03
C SER A 24 7.80 17.02 0.60
N PRO A 25 8.32 18.25 0.39
CA PRO A 25 8.40 18.84 -0.94
C PRO A 25 9.29 18.01 -1.87
N GLN A 26 9.08 18.17 -3.18
CA GLN A 26 9.89 17.50 -4.19
C GLN A 26 11.40 17.70 -3.94
N GLY A 27 12.16 16.60 -4.00
CA GLY A 27 13.61 16.60 -3.76
C GLY A 27 14.03 16.40 -2.30
N ALA A 28 13.09 16.32 -1.35
CA ALA A 28 13.40 15.94 0.02
C ALA A 28 13.87 14.47 0.10
N VAL A 29 14.91 14.22 0.91
CA VAL A 29 15.44 12.87 1.15
C VAL A 29 15.05 12.41 2.54
N VAL A 30 14.24 11.35 2.61
CA VAL A 30 13.78 10.76 3.88
C VAL A 30 14.47 9.43 4.16
N THR A 31 15.25 9.36 5.24
CA THR A 31 16.03 8.18 5.66
C THR A 31 15.49 7.61 6.96
N SER A 32 15.33 6.28 7.07
CA SER A 32 14.89 5.61 8.32
C SER A 32 15.38 4.15 8.40
N PRO A 33 16.04 3.72 9.50
CA PRO A 33 16.61 4.61 10.52
C PRO A 33 17.77 5.40 9.91
N ASP A 34 18.13 6.52 10.53
CA ASP A 34 19.33 7.28 10.15
C ASP A 34 20.35 7.27 11.29
N ARG A 35 21.62 7.49 10.95
CA ARG A 35 22.73 7.58 11.91
C ARG A 35 23.52 8.85 11.68
N LEU A 36 23.36 9.79 12.62
CA LEU A 36 24.02 11.08 12.58
C LEU A 36 25.23 11.11 13.50
N ARG A 37 26.30 11.78 13.07
CA ARG A 37 27.47 11.99 13.92
C ARG A 37 27.14 13.04 15.00
N ASP A 38 27.29 12.65 16.25
CA ASP A 38 27.22 13.56 17.38
C ASP A 38 28.41 14.53 17.34
N ARG A 39 28.13 15.82 17.27
CA ARG A 39 29.09 16.92 17.16
C ARG A 39 29.98 17.08 18.40
N VAL A 40 29.56 16.53 19.55
CA VAL A 40 30.32 16.62 20.80
C VAL A 40 31.22 15.40 20.98
N THR A 41 30.68 14.20 20.77
CA THR A 41 31.41 12.94 21.04
C THR A 41 32.03 12.30 19.80
N GLY A 42 31.66 12.73 18.60
CA GLY A 42 32.07 12.14 17.33
C GLY A 42 31.45 10.76 17.04
N ARG A 43 30.65 10.21 17.95
CA ARG A 43 30.00 8.90 17.78
C ARG A 43 28.73 9.01 16.94
N LEU A 44 28.40 7.94 16.22
CA LEU A 44 27.12 7.85 15.52
C LEU A 44 25.98 7.65 16.52
N ARG A 45 24.90 8.40 16.34
CA ARG A 45 23.65 8.28 17.09
C ARG A 45 22.52 7.99 16.14
N GLU A 46 21.72 7.00 16.52
CA GLU A 46 20.53 6.64 15.78
C GLU A 46 19.45 7.70 15.95
N VAL A 47 18.74 7.98 14.86
CA VAL A 47 17.53 8.80 14.77
C VAL A 47 16.51 7.96 14.02
N ASP A 48 15.25 7.98 14.47
CA ASP A 48 14.23 7.09 13.92
C ASP A 48 13.94 7.40 12.44
N ALA A 49 13.94 8.69 12.08
CA ALA A 49 13.98 9.15 10.70
C ALA A 49 14.59 10.56 10.56
N THR A 50 15.10 10.88 9.39
CA THR A 50 15.52 12.24 9.02
C THR A 50 14.88 12.68 7.71
N VAL A 51 14.67 13.98 7.58
CA VAL A 51 14.29 14.64 6.32
C VAL A 51 15.38 15.66 6.01
N ARG A 52 15.99 15.54 4.82
CA ARG A 52 16.95 16.51 4.29
C ARG A 52 16.36 17.23 3.09
N ILE A 53 16.41 18.56 3.12
CA ILE A 53 15.94 19.40 2.02
C ILE A 53 17.08 20.31 1.61
N VAL A 54 17.51 20.21 0.35
CA VAL A 54 18.46 21.17 -0.23
C VAL A 54 17.67 22.35 -0.76
N ARG A 55 17.89 23.53 -0.18
CA ARG A 55 17.23 24.77 -0.60
C ARG A 55 17.86 25.31 -1.89
N PRO A 56 17.17 26.18 -2.66
CA PRO A 56 17.71 26.76 -3.90
C PRO A 56 19.04 27.50 -3.74
N ASN A 57 19.32 28.02 -2.54
CA ASN A 57 20.58 28.68 -2.20
C ASN A 57 21.72 27.69 -1.85
N GLY A 58 21.50 26.38 -2.00
CA GLY A 58 22.48 25.33 -1.72
C GLY A 58 22.61 24.92 -0.25
N THR A 59 21.88 25.56 0.68
CA THR A 59 21.90 25.14 2.09
C THR A 59 21.03 23.91 2.29
N GLU A 60 21.55 22.91 3.01
CA GLU A 60 20.76 21.76 3.44
C GLU A 60 20.09 22.07 4.78
N GLU A 61 18.80 21.76 4.88
CA GLU A 61 18.07 21.72 6.14
C GLU A 61 17.87 20.27 6.58
N LEU A 62 18.21 19.97 7.83
CA LEU A 62 18.08 18.67 8.47
C LEU A 62 16.99 18.71 9.56
N THR A 63 15.89 18.00 9.31
CA THR A 63 14.89 17.72 10.34
C THR A 63 15.07 16.29 10.86
N ALA A 64 15.18 16.13 12.17
CA ALA A 64 15.22 14.83 12.85
C ALA A 64 13.85 14.48 13.44
N ILE A 65 13.43 13.23 13.30
CA ILE A 65 12.13 12.75 13.77
C ILE A 65 12.36 11.64 14.80
N GLU A 66 11.71 11.77 15.95
CA GLU A 66 11.87 10.86 17.09
C GLU A 66 10.51 10.35 17.54
N CYS A 67 10.32 9.05 17.41
CA CYS A 67 9.10 8.34 17.71
C CYS A 67 9.16 7.73 19.12
N ARG A 68 8.05 7.82 19.85
CA ARG A 68 7.90 7.14 21.14
C ARG A 68 6.55 6.45 21.25
N ARG A 69 6.58 5.12 21.23
CA ARG A 69 5.41 4.24 21.37
C ARG A 69 5.30 3.63 22.77
N ARG A 70 5.02 4.46 23.78
CA ARG A 70 4.78 4.01 25.17
C ARG A 70 3.29 3.94 25.50
N LYS A 71 2.96 3.29 26.62
CA LYS A 71 1.57 3.21 27.13
C LYS A 71 1.08 4.54 27.71
N CYS A 72 1.98 5.34 28.25
CA CYS A 72 1.69 6.64 28.87
C CYS A 72 2.00 7.79 27.89
N ARG A 73 1.42 8.97 28.18
CA ARG A 73 1.82 10.24 27.55
C ARG A 73 3.30 10.49 27.78
N GLN A 74 3.95 11.16 26.83
CA GLN A 74 5.35 11.55 27.01
C GLN A 74 5.45 12.80 27.86
N ASP A 75 6.51 12.84 28.63
CA ASP A 75 6.79 13.78 29.68
C ASP A 75 7.84 14.81 29.25
N ASP A 76 7.97 15.82 30.10
CA ASP A 76 8.89 16.93 29.90
C ASP A 76 10.35 16.50 29.78
N PRO A 77 10.88 15.57 30.61
CA PRO A 77 12.26 15.11 30.47
C PRO A 77 12.56 14.48 29.10
N TRP A 78 11.57 13.90 28.42
CA TRP A 78 11.80 13.40 27.07
C TRP A 78 12.04 14.54 26.08
N ILE A 79 11.27 15.62 26.17
CA ILE A 79 11.43 16.79 25.30
C ILE A 79 12.78 17.47 25.54
N GLU A 80 13.21 17.60 26.80
CA GLU A 80 14.55 18.13 27.13
C GLU A 80 15.68 17.26 26.55
N GLN A 81 15.51 15.93 26.58
CA GLN A 81 16.44 15.01 25.94
C GLN A 81 16.49 15.20 24.43
N LEU A 82 15.34 15.46 23.80
CA LEU A 82 15.26 15.74 22.36
C LEU A 82 15.93 17.08 22.01
N ALA A 83 15.72 18.14 22.80
CA ALA A 83 16.40 19.42 22.61
C ALA A 83 17.92 19.27 22.71
N SER A 84 18.39 18.55 23.73
CA SER A 84 19.81 18.22 23.87
C SER A 84 20.34 17.39 22.70
N LYS A 85 19.52 16.46 22.17
CA LYS A 85 19.88 15.63 21.02
C LYS A 85 19.96 16.46 19.75
N GLN A 86 19.03 17.38 19.51
CA GLN A 86 19.00 18.30 18.37
C GLN A 86 20.34 19.03 18.20
N HIS A 87 20.81 19.70 19.25
CA HIS A 87 22.08 20.41 19.23
C HIS A 87 23.27 19.47 18.96
N LYS A 88 23.26 18.29 19.60
CA LYS A 88 24.35 17.32 19.46
C LYS A 88 24.42 16.71 18.06
N ILE A 89 23.30 16.38 17.43
CA ILE A 89 23.30 15.81 16.06
C ILE A 89 23.31 16.90 14.99
N GLY A 90 23.08 18.15 15.37
CA GLY A 90 23.10 19.26 14.44
C GLY A 90 21.87 19.37 13.56
N ALA A 91 20.72 18.89 14.03
CA ALA A 91 19.47 19.05 13.31
C ALA A 91 18.96 20.49 13.47
N ASP A 92 18.46 21.07 12.39
CA ASP A 92 17.83 22.39 12.40
C ASP A 92 16.49 22.33 13.13
N ARG A 93 15.78 21.22 12.99
CA ARG A 93 14.48 20.97 13.62
C ARG A 93 14.38 19.57 14.18
N VAL A 94 13.56 19.41 15.23
CA VAL A 94 13.13 18.11 15.73
C VAL A 94 11.61 18.02 15.74
N ILE A 95 11.09 16.89 15.26
CA ILE A 95 9.70 16.50 15.38
C ILE A 95 9.61 15.33 16.36
N ALA A 96 8.91 15.52 17.47
CA ALA A 96 8.61 14.47 18.43
C ALA A 96 7.25 13.84 18.10
N VAL A 97 7.22 12.53 17.91
CA VAL A 97 6.01 11.78 17.54
C VAL A 97 5.64 10.80 18.65
N SER A 98 4.45 10.94 19.25
CA SER A 98 3.99 10.08 20.34
C SER A 98 2.75 9.26 19.98
N SER A 99 2.75 7.97 20.30
CA SER A 99 1.56 7.13 20.11
C SER A 99 0.40 7.44 21.07
N ARG A 100 0.67 8.16 22.17
CA ARG A 100 -0.28 8.46 23.25
C ARG A 100 -0.42 9.94 23.57
N GLY A 101 0.32 10.80 22.86
CA GLY A 101 0.38 12.23 23.12
C GLY A 101 1.40 12.61 24.20
N PHE A 102 1.23 13.83 24.71
CA PHE A 102 2.19 14.55 25.55
C PHE A 102 1.47 15.14 26.78
N SER A 103 2.18 15.27 27.91
CA SER A 103 1.69 16.05 29.06
C SER A 103 1.65 17.55 28.73
N GLU A 104 0.93 18.35 29.51
CA GLU A 104 0.92 19.81 29.32
C GLU A 104 2.31 20.42 29.53
N SER A 105 3.06 19.94 30.53
CA SER A 105 4.46 20.34 30.73
C SER A 105 5.33 20.06 29.51
N ALA A 106 5.21 18.87 28.91
CA ALA A 106 5.95 18.52 27.70
C ALA A 106 5.59 19.41 26.51
N LYS A 107 4.30 19.80 26.37
CA LYS A 107 3.88 20.75 25.32
C LYS A 107 4.48 22.13 25.51
N LEU A 108 4.49 22.64 26.74
CA LEU A 108 5.09 23.93 27.06
C LEU A 108 6.59 23.94 26.77
N SER A 109 7.31 22.91 27.18
CA SER A 109 8.74 22.77 26.89
C SER A 109 9.02 22.58 25.41
N ALA A 110 8.18 21.83 24.70
CA ALA A 110 8.35 21.66 23.26
C ALA A 110 8.21 22.99 22.51
N ASN A 111 7.22 23.81 22.90
CA ASN A 111 7.09 25.16 22.39
C ASN A 111 8.31 26.04 22.74
N HIS A 112 8.81 25.95 23.97
CA HIS A 112 10.01 26.68 24.40
C HIS A 112 11.26 26.30 23.58
N PHE A 113 11.47 25.02 23.29
CA PHE A 113 12.62 24.51 22.54
C PHE A 113 12.41 24.51 21.01
N GLY A 114 11.24 24.91 20.50
CA GLY A 114 10.93 24.85 19.07
C GLY A 114 10.82 23.42 18.52
N ILE A 115 10.43 22.46 19.37
CA ILE A 115 10.21 21.07 18.98
C ILE A 115 8.76 20.89 18.55
N ALA A 116 8.54 20.47 17.30
CA ALA A 116 7.20 20.19 16.80
C ALA A 116 6.68 18.89 17.40
N LEU A 117 5.42 18.88 17.85
CA LEU A 117 4.77 17.70 18.41
C LEU A 117 3.79 17.12 17.42
N ARG A 118 3.80 15.79 17.28
CA ARG A 118 2.79 15.03 16.53
C ARG A 118 2.28 13.85 17.33
N THR A 119 1.01 13.51 17.19
CA THR A 119 0.41 12.35 17.85
C THR A 119 -0.11 11.32 16.86
N ARG A 120 -0.15 10.04 17.26
CA ARG A 120 -0.82 9.01 16.44
C ARG A 120 -2.29 9.36 16.18
N ALA A 121 -2.96 10.07 17.10
CA ALA A 121 -4.34 10.48 16.93
C ALA A 121 -4.51 11.40 15.72
N GLU A 122 -3.62 12.39 15.56
CA GLU A 122 -3.55 13.26 14.37
C GLU A 122 -3.27 12.46 13.08
N LEU A 123 -2.52 11.36 13.17
CA LEU A 123 -2.29 10.46 12.03
C LEU A 123 -3.43 9.45 11.80
N SER A 124 -4.45 9.44 12.65
CA SER A 124 -5.57 8.48 12.59
C SER A 124 -6.94 9.13 12.48
N ASP A 125 -7.05 10.45 12.68
CA ASP A 125 -8.26 11.22 12.38
C ASP A 125 -8.28 11.49 10.88
N PRO A 126 -9.25 10.95 10.12
CA PRO A 126 -9.37 11.19 8.68
C PRO A 126 -9.37 12.67 8.33
N ARG A 127 -9.88 13.55 9.20
CA ARG A 127 -9.92 15.01 8.97
C ARG A 127 -8.55 15.66 9.08
N GLU A 128 -7.70 15.19 9.98
CA GLU A 128 -6.32 15.68 10.09
C GLU A 128 -5.46 15.13 8.96
N VAL A 129 -5.69 13.88 8.55
CA VAL A 129 -5.09 13.29 7.36
C VAL A 129 -5.54 14.04 6.09
N GLU A 130 -6.82 14.39 5.97
CA GLU A 130 -7.37 15.21 4.88
C GLU A 130 -6.68 16.58 4.78
N LYS A 131 -6.38 17.23 5.91
CA LYS A 131 -5.60 18.47 5.93
C LYS A 131 -4.17 18.28 5.43
N LEU A 132 -3.54 17.13 5.70
CA LEU A 132 -2.21 16.82 5.19
C LEU A 132 -2.20 16.67 3.66
N PHE A 133 -3.31 16.21 3.08
CA PHE A 133 -3.49 16.12 1.63
C PHE A 133 -4.24 17.32 1.03
N ALA A 134 -4.53 18.36 1.81
CA ALA A 134 -5.20 19.56 1.31
C ALA A 134 -4.28 20.28 0.32
N GLY A 135 -4.75 20.43 -0.93
CA GLY A 135 -3.96 20.98 -2.03
C GLY A 135 -3.28 19.93 -2.91
N TYR A 136 -3.26 18.66 -2.49
CA TYR A 136 -2.84 17.54 -3.34
C TYR A 136 -4.05 16.96 -4.08
N SER A 137 -3.86 16.61 -5.34
CA SER A 137 -4.86 15.83 -6.09
C SER A 137 -4.51 14.35 -6.01
N LEU A 138 -5.49 13.53 -5.63
CA LEU A 138 -5.37 12.07 -5.67
C LEU A 138 -5.96 11.58 -7.00
N ALA A 139 -5.11 11.07 -7.88
CA ALA A 139 -5.54 10.34 -9.05
C ALA A 139 -5.23 8.86 -8.85
N ALA A 140 -6.21 7.99 -9.09
CA ALA A 140 -5.99 6.55 -9.22
C ALA A 140 -6.25 6.12 -10.66
N THR A 141 -5.34 5.32 -11.22
CA THR A 141 -5.69 4.47 -12.36
C THR A 141 -6.49 3.29 -11.87
N ILE A 142 -7.63 3.01 -12.47
CA ILE A 142 -8.49 1.87 -12.19
C ILE A 142 -8.44 0.95 -13.42
N THR A 143 -8.37 -0.36 -13.20
CA THR A 143 -8.38 -1.37 -14.27
C THR A 143 -9.57 -2.29 -14.07
N ASP A 144 -10.60 -2.12 -14.90
CA ASP A 144 -11.71 -3.06 -14.99
C ASP A 144 -11.37 -4.17 -15.98
N PHE A 145 -11.89 -5.37 -15.72
CA PHE A 145 -11.78 -6.46 -16.68
C PHE A 145 -13.03 -7.33 -16.70
N GLN A 146 -13.31 -7.91 -17.85
CA GLN A 146 -14.41 -8.85 -18.08
C GLN A 146 -13.90 -10.05 -18.89
N VAL A 147 -14.10 -11.25 -18.37
CA VAL A 147 -13.90 -12.48 -19.15
C VAL A 147 -15.07 -12.64 -20.10
N PHE A 148 -14.81 -12.69 -21.41
CA PHE A 148 -15.84 -12.85 -22.43
C PHE A 148 -15.78 -14.21 -23.15
N SER A 149 -14.67 -14.94 -23.02
CA SER A 149 -14.49 -16.26 -23.64
C SER A 149 -13.52 -17.11 -22.84
N ILE A 150 -13.86 -18.38 -22.66
CA ILE A 150 -12.94 -19.42 -22.18
C ILE A 150 -13.09 -20.63 -23.10
N ASP A 151 -11.99 -21.06 -23.71
CA ASP A 151 -11.92 -22.31 -24.46
C ASP A 151 -11.01 -23.27 -23.69
N LEU A 152 -11.52 -24.47 -23.39
CA LEU A 152 -10.78 -25.52 -22.70
C LEU A 152 -10.48 -26.66 -23.65
N VAL A 153 -9.22 -27.08 -23.69
CA VAL A 153 -8.77 -28.23 -24.47
C VAL A 153 -8.21 -29.24 -23.49
N ASP A 154 -8.70 -30.48 -23.56
CA ASP A 154 -8.14 -31.56 -22.77
C ASP A 154 -6.73 -31.95 -23.25
N ARG A 155 -6.11 -32.91 -22.57
CA ARG A 155 -4.77 -33.36 -22.94
C ARG A 155 -4.69 -34.01 -24.32
N ASP A 156 -5.77 -34.62 -24.77
CA ASP A 156 -5.82 -35.32 -26.05
C ASP A 156 -6.09 -34.35 -27.21
N GLY A 157 -6.17 -33.04 -26.93
CA GLY A 157 -6.44 -32.01 -27.93
C GLY A 157 -7.92 -31.83 -28.24
N VAL A 158 -8.81 -32.44 -27.45
CA VAL A 158 -10.26 -32.35 -27.65
C VAL A 158 -10.78 -31.09 -26.97
N GLN A 159 -11.44 -30.25 -27.77
CA GLN A 159 -12.16 -29.09 -27.26
C GLN A 159 -13.32 -29.54 -26.36
N LEU A 160 -13.35 -29.04 -25.14
CA LEU A 160 -14.42 -29.36 -24.19
C LEU A 160 -15.72 -28.62 -24.54
N PRO A 161 -16.88 -29.28 -24.40
CA PRO A 161 -18.16 -28.72 -24.80
C PRO A 161 -18.56 -27.54 -23.91
N ARG A 162 -18.84 -26.39 -24.53
CA ARG A 162 -19.18 -25.14 -23.83
C ARG A 162 -20.39 -25.26 -22.91
N HIS A 163 -21.42 -25.99 -23.31
CA HIS A 163 -22.66 -26.15 -22.53
C HIS A 163 -22.43 -26.86 -21.18
N GLU A 164 -21.44 -27.74 -21.08
CA GLU A 164 -21.08 -28.37 -19.79
C GLU A 164 -20.31 -27.41 -18.88
N LEU A 165 -19.77 -26.32 -19.45
CA LEU A 165 -19.04 -25.29 -18.73
C LEU A 165 -19.94 -24.09 -18.37
N GLU A 166 -21.12 -23.94 -18.98
CA GLU A 166 -22.05 -22.84 -18.72
C GLU A 166 -22.44 -22.72 -17.24
N ALA A 167 -22.54 -23.84 -16.52
CA ALA A 167 -22.80 -23.85 -15.08
C ALA A 167 -21.63 -23.30 -14.23
N LEU A 168 -20.40 -23.37 -14.73
CA LEU A 168 -19.23 -22.74 -14.10
C LEU A 168 -19.24 -21.22 -14.31
N PHE A 169 -19.81 -20.77 -15.44
CA PHE A 169 -19.82 -19.36 -15.88
C PHE A 169 -21.07 -18.58 -15.47
N SER A 170 -22.16 -19.24 -15.12
CA SER A 170 -23.36 -18.60 -14.57
C SER A 170 -23.18 -18.18 -13.11
N SER A 171 -22.13 -18.66 -12.44
CA SER A 171 -21.73 -18.11 -11.14
C SER A 171 -21.18 -16.71 -11.34
N THR A 172 -21.84 -15.72 -10.76
CA THR A 172 -21.55 -14.28 -10.87
C THR A 172 -20.20 -13.86 -10.26
N SER A 173 -19.36 -14.82 -9.83
CA SER A 173 -18.07 -14.55 -9.20
C SER A 173 -16.92 -15.13 -10.04
N LEU A 174 -16.05 -14.24 -10.52
CA LEU A 174 -14.81 -14.61 -11.21
C LEU A 174 -13.81 -15.36 -10.31
N ASP A 175 -14.04 -15.38 -8.99
CA ASP A 175 -13.24 -16.14 -8.02
C ASP A 175 -13.77 -17.56 -7.79
N THR A 176 -14.84 -17.97 -8.47
CA THR A 176 -15.28 -19.36 -8.45
C THR A 176 -14.16 -20.25 -8.99
N LYS A 177 -13.64 -21.13 -8.13
CA LYS A 177 -12.60 -22.08 -8.50
C LYS A 177 -13.19 -23.21 -9.33
N PHE A 178 -12.78 -23.28 -10.59
CA PHE A 178 -13.21 -24.31 -11.52
C PHE A 178 -12.05 -25.24 -11.95
N LEU A 179 -10.81 -24.79 -11.77
CA LEU A 179 -9.64 -25.65 -11.95
C LEU A 179 -9.45 -26.51 -10.71
N LEU A 180 -9.37 -27.82 -10.95
CA LEU A 180 -9.28 -28.85 -9.94
C LEU A 180 -7.91 -29.55 -10.01
N ASP A 181 -7.49 -30.14 -8.90
CA ASP A 181 -6.34 -31.04 -8.86
C ASP A 181 -6.75 -32.45 -9.31
N GLU A 182 -5.80 -33.38 -9.33
CA GLU A 182 -6.05 -34.78 -9.72
C GLU A 182 -7.07 -35.50 -8.81
N ASN A 183 -7.28 -35.00 -7.60
CA ASN A 183 -8.26 -35.51 -6.64
C ASN A 183 -9.61 -34.79 -6.74
N GLY A 184 -9.77 -33.89 -7.72
CA GLY A 184 -10.97 -33.09 -7.91
C GLY A 184 -11.15 -31.95 -6.90
N ARG A 185 -10.10 -31.56 -6.17
CA ARG A 185 -10.13 -30.44 -5.22
C ARG A 185 -9.89 -29.11 -5.95
N PRO A 186 -10.68 -28.07 -5.67
CA PRO A 186 -10.58 -26.79 -6.37
C PRO A 186 -9.35 -25.97 -5.94
N TRP A 187 -8.58 -25.47 -6.91
CA TRP A 187 -7.38 -24.65 -6.65
C TRP A 187 -7.23 -23.40 -7.52
N GLY A 188 -7.86 -23.31 -8.69
CA GLY A 188 -7.71 -22.15 -9.59
C GLY A 188 -9.04 -21.58 -10.10
N SER A 189 -9.09 -20.25 -10.23
CA SER A 189 -10.24 -19.47 -10.72
C SER A 189 -9.89 -18.69 -11.98
N ALA A 190 -10.90 -18.14 -12.66
CA ALA A 190 -10.72 -17.32 -13.85
C ALA A 190 -9.99 -16.03 -13.48
N ASP A 191 -10.35 -15.42 -12.35
CA ASP A 191 -9.65 -14.27 -11.78
C ASP A 191 -8.15 -14.55 -11.58
N GLY A 192 -7.80 -15.64 -10.87
CA GLY A 192 -6.40 -16.00 -10.60
C GLY A 192 -5.57 -16.17 -11.88
N VAL A 193 -6.23 -16.56 -12.97
CA VAL A 193 -5.63 -16.68 -14.30
C VAL A 193 -5.53 -15.31 -15.00
N CYS A 194 -6.59 -14.50 -15.02
CA CYS A 194 -6.60 -13.15 -15.59
C CYS A 194 -5.47 -12.29 -15.05
N ARG A 195 -5.14 -12.42 -13.76
CA ARG A 195 -4.02 -11.72 -13.10
C ARG A 195 -2.68 -11.89 -13.81
N ARG A 196 -2.49 -12.97 -14.59
CA ARG A 196 -1.24 -13.26 -15.30
C ARG A 196 -1.18 -12.68 -16.72
N ILE A 197 -2.31 -12.24 -17.28
CA ILE A 197 -2.37 -11.71 -18.65
C ILE A 197 -1.77 -10.29 -18.72
N GLY A 198 -1.95 -9.49 -17.67
CA GLY A 198 -1.40 -8.14 -17.55
C GLY A 198 -2.15 -7.08 -18.38
N ASP A 199 -2.16 -5.85 -17.87
CA ASP A 199 -2.92 -4.70 -18.39
C ASP A 199 -2.01 -3.49 -18.73
N HIS A 200 -0.68 -3.68 -18.69
CA HIS A 200 0.32 -2.61 -18.80
C HIS A 200 0.22 -1.77 -20.09
N ASP A 201 -0.11 -2.40 -21.22
CA ASP A 201 -0.30 -1.82 -22.55
C ASP A 201 -1.74 -1.32 -22.82
N VAL A 202 -2.66 -1.49 -21.86
CA VAL A 202 -4.03 -0.96 -22.00
C VAL A 202 -4.00 0.56 -21.72
N PRO A 203 -4.55 1.40 -22.63
CA PRO A 203 -4.53 2.85 -22.47
C PRO A 203 -5.43 3.29 -21.30
N VAL A 204 -5.03 4.39 -20.64
CA VAL A 204 -5.71 4.94 -19.46
C VAL A 204 -6.73 6.03 -19.87
N ASP A 205 -7.60 5.71 -20.82
CA ASP A 205 -8.62 6.60 -21.37
C ASP A 205 -10.04 6.01 -21.29
N GLY A 206 -10.19 4.84 -20.67
CA GLY A 206 -11.42 4.08 -20.55
C GLY A 206 -11.75 3.22 -21.78
N THR A 207 -10.93 3.28 -22.85
CA THR A 207 -11.16 2.50 -24.07
C THR A 207 -10.97 1.01 -23.78
N PRO A 208 -11.99 0.17 -24.03
CA PRO A 208 -11.84 -1.26 -23.80
C PRO A 208 -10.86 -1.90 -24.78
N VAL A 209 -9.93 -2.71 -24.28
CA VAL A 209 -8.98 -3.49 -25.06
C VAL A 209 -9.19 -4.98 -24.80
N GLU A 210 -9.46 -5.73 -25.85
CA GLU A 210 -9.56 -7.18 -25.78
C GLU A 210 -8.19 -7.83 -25.93
N LYS A 211 -7.92 -8.79 -25.05
CA LYS A 211 -6.70 -9.59 -25.07
C LYS A 211 -7.02 -11.05 -24.97
N TRP A 212 -6.14 -11.84 -25.58
CA TRP A 212 -6.17 -13.28 -25.54
C TRP A 212 -4.92 -13.81 -24.89
N SER A 213 -5.08 -14.81 -24.04
CA SER A 213 -3.96 -15.57 -23.49
C SER A 213 -4.23 -17.06 -23.58
N THR A 214 -3.19 -17.83 -23.85
CA THR A 214 -3.24 -19.28 -23.85
C THR A 214 -2.34 -19.79 -22.74
N ILE A 215 -2.90 -20.63 -21.87
CA ILE A 215 -2.18 -21.28 -20.80
C ILE A 215 -2.08 -22.75 -21.13
N ILE A 216 -0.86 -23.25 -21.14
CA ILE A 216 -0.57 -24.67 -21.29
C ILE A 216 -0.37 -25.25 -19.89
N PHE A 217 -1.11 -26.31 -19.58
CA PHE A 217 -1.03 -26.98 -18.29
C PHE A 217 -0.09 -28.18 -18.38
N PRO A 218 0.93 -28.26 -17.49
CA PRO A 218 1.71 -29.47 -17.29
C PRO A 218 0.86 -30.68 -16.93
N ALA A 219 1.47 -31.85 -17.09
CA ALA A 219 0.85 -33.10 -16.73
C ALA A 219 0.38 -33.14 -15.27
N ARG A 220 -0.86 -33.62 -15.05
CA ARG A 220 -1.54 -33.78 -13.77
C ARG A 220 -1.73 -32.50 -12.95
N LEU A 221 -1.61 -31.33 -13.58
CA LEU A 221 -1.74 -30.06 -12.87
C LEU A 221 -3.18 -29.57 -12.78
N ALA A 222 -3.93 -29.63 -13.89
CA ALA A 222 -5.22 -28.98 -14.01
C ALA A 222 -6.27 -29.92 -14.55
N PHE A 223 -7.40 -29.98 -13.84
CA PHE A 223 -8.56 -30.77 -14.19
C PHE A 223 -9.81 -29.90 -14.15
N VAL A 224 -10.85 -30.33 -14.86
CA VAL A 224 -12.20 -29.75 -14.78
C VAL A 224 -13.21 -30.85 -14.61
N ARG A 225 -14.31 -30.52 -13.92
CA ARG A 225 -15.41 -31.45 -13.71
C ARG A 225 -16.46 -31.24 -14.81
N LEU A 226 -16.66 -32.27 -15.62
CA LEU A 226 -17.73 -32.38 -16.59
C LEU A 226 -18.83 -33.31 -16.05
N THR A 227 -19.98 -33.35 -16.73
CA THR A 227 -21.05 -34.31 -16.42
C THR A 227 -20.58 -35.76 -16.62
N SER A 228 -19.68 -35.97 -17.58
CA SER A 228 -19.04 -37.25 -17.88
C SER A 228 -17.91 -37.64 -16.90
N GLY A 229 -17.53 -36.75 -15.99
CA GLY A 229 -16.48 -36.99 -14.99
C GLY A 229 -15.37 -35.95 -14.99
N LEU A 230 -14.27 -36.27 -14.30
CA LEU A 230 -13.11 -35.39 -14.23
C LEU A 230 -12.30 -35.50 -15.55
N ARG A 231 -11.98 -34.36 -16.17
CA ARG A 231 -11.17 -34.29 -17.38
C ARG A 231 -9.90 -33.51 -17.13
N GLU A 232 -8.80 -34.06 -17.60
CA GLU A 232 -7.49 -33.43 -17.49
C GLU A 232 -7.29 -32.40 -18.60
N LEU A 233 -6.89 -31.19 -18.23
CA LEU A 233 -6.64 -30.11 -19.18
C LEU A 233 -5.24 -30.19 -19.77
N GLY A 234 -5.16 -29.95 -21.08
CA GLY A 234 -3.91 -29.68 -21.79
C GLY A 234 -3.68 -28.17 -21.95
N SER A 235 -4.72 -27.43 -22.30
CA SER A 235 -4.63 -25.97 -22.39
C SER A 235 -5.96 -25.25 -22.13
N MET A 236 -5.85 -23.97 -21.85
CA MET A 236 -6.98 -23.04 -21.78
C MET A 236 -6.64 -21.77 -22.53
N ARG A 237 -7.56 -21.33 -23.38
CA ARG A 237 -7.52 -20.01 -24.01
C ARG A 237 -8.55 -19.11 -23.35
N LEU A 238 -8.12 -17.92 -22.96
CA LEU A 238 -8.94 -16.95 -22.23
C LEU A 238 -8.99 -15.62 -23.01
N GLY A 239 -10.21 -15.16 -23.28
CA GLY A 239 -10.51 -13.84 -23.83
C GLY A 239 -10.94 -12.90 -22.71
N VAL A 240 -10.18 -11.83 -22.49
CA VAL A 240 -10.44 -10.82 -21.46
C VAL A 240 -10.51 -9.44 -22.10
N ARG A 241 -11.52 -8.67 -21.74
CA ARG A 241 -11.64 -7.26 -22.08
C ARG A 241 -11.19 -6.43 -20.89
N PHE A 242 -10.21 -5.57 -21.06
CA PHE A 242 -9.73 -4.64 -20.04
C PHE A 242 -10.21 -3.23 -20.36
N ALA A 243 -10.46 -2.40 -19.36
CA ALA A 243 -10.62 -0.96 -19.51
C ALA A 243 -9.88 -0.25 -18.38
N ARG A 244 -9.04 0.74 -18.71
CA ARG A 244 -8.29 1.51 -17.69
C ARG A 244 -8.68 2.97 -17.73
N TYR A 245 -8.94 3.57 -16.58
CA TYR A 245 -9.31 4.98 -16.49
C TYR A 245 -8.69 5.63 -15.28
N THR A 246 -8.41 6.92 -15.37
CA THR A 246 -7.98 7.71 -14.22
C THR A 246 -9.20 8.31 -13.54
N ARG A 247 -9.37 8.01 -12.26
CA ARG A 247 -10.36 8.66 -11.41
C ARG A 247 -9.65 9.64 -10.49
N SER A 248 -9.98 10.92 -10.67
CA SER A 248 -9.59 11.97 -9.72
C SER A 248 -10.55 11.96 -8.54
N PHE A 249 -10.02 11.87 -7.33
CA PHE A 249 -10.82 11.95 -6.12
C PHE A 249 -10.76 13.38 -5.60
N THR A 250 -11.82 14.15 -5.87
CA THR A 250 -11.93 15.54 -5.40
C THR A 250 -12.67 15.65 -4.06
N LYS A 251 -12.99 14.54 -3.39
CA LYS A 251 -13.79 14.55 -2.15
C LYS A 251 -13.42 13.42 -1.19
N SER A 252 -13.28 13.82 0.08
CA SER A 252 -13.18 13.02 1.29
C SER A 252 -14.19 11.86 1.32
N TYR A 253 -13.70 10.63 1.20
CA TYR A 253 -14.46 9.42 1.47
C TYR A 253 -14.26 9.03 2.94
N SER A 254 -15.24 9.35 3.79
CA SER A 254 -15.30 8.86 5.17
C SER A 254 -15.81 7.43 5.19
N ALA A 255 -14.95 6.47 4.84
CA ALA A 255 -15.27 5.07 5.03
C ALA A 255 -14.83 4.63 6.44
N SER A 256 -15.81 4.25 7.27
CA SER A 256 -15.64 3.80 8.65
C SER A 256 -14.96 2.43 8.68
N TYR A 257 -13.76 2.38 9.26
CA TYR A 257 -12.86 1.25 9.08
C TYR A 257 -12.08 0.95 10.36
N SER A 258 -12.32 -0.25 10.92
CA SER A 258 -12.04 -0.59 12.33
C SER A 258 -10.63 -1.11 12.66
N SER A 259 -9.64 -1.04 11.77
CA SER A 259 -8.25 -1.38 12.13
C SER A 259 -7.20 -0.73 11.22
N LEU A 260 -6.24 -0.02 11.85
CA LEU A 260 -5.25 0.85 11.21
C LEU A 260 -4.01 0.10 10.68
N ASP A 261 -3.70 -1.08 11.22
CA ASP A 261 -2.43 -1.78 10.96
C ASP A 261 -2.30 -2.36 9.53
N ALA A 262 -3.38 -2.37 8.76
CA ALA A 262 -3.39 -2.75 7.35
C ALA A 262 -3.44 -1.55 6.37
N LYS A 263 -3.84 -0.35 6.82
CA LYS A 263 -4.47 0.65 5.93
C LYS A 263 -3.57 1.74 5.37
N LEU A 264 -2.45 2.08 6.02
CA LEU A 264 -1.51 3.05 5.45
C LEU A 264 -0.64 2.45 4.34
N THR A 265 -0.39 1.13 4.41
CA THR A 265 0.27 0.40 3.34
C THR A 265 -0.64 0.25 2.12
N THR A 266 -1.96 0.04 2.29
CA THR A 266 -2.91 -0.13 1.18
C THR A 266 -3.20 1.17 0.41
N VAL A 267 -3.22 2.33 1.08
CA VAL A 267 -3.42 3.63 0.41
C VAL A 267 -2.19 4.05 -0.42
N LEU A 268 -1.00 3.56 -0.07
CA LEU A 268 0.25 3.83 -0.82
C LEU A 268 0.75 2.64 -1.63
N SER A 269 0.12 1.47 -1.49
CA SER A 269 0.40 0.23 -2.22
C SER A 269 -0.65 -0.85 -1.84
N GLY A 270 -1.75 -0.99 -2.58
CA GLY A 270 -2.53 -2.23 -2.44
C GLY A 270 -3.95 -2.20 -2.98
N ASP A 271 -4.17 -3.13 -3.91
CA ASP A 271 -5.44 -3.69 -4.37
C ASP A 271 -6.61 -3.56 -3.37
N ALA A 272 -7.69 -2.89 -3.79
CA ALA A 272 -9.00 -3.01 -3.16
C ALA A 272 -9.94 -3.76 -4.12
N VAL A 273 -10.64 -4.76 -3.60
CA VAL A 273 -11.72 -5.45 -4.34
C VAL A 273 -13.02 -4.73 -3.99
N LEU A 274 -13.75 -4.26 -5.00
CA LEU A 274 -15.08 -3.66 -4.83
C LEU A 274 -16.17 -4.69 -5.20
N ASP A 275 -17.34 -4.59 -4.57
CA ASP A 275 -18.46 -5.50 -4.83
C ASP A 275 -18.85 -5.46 -6.32
N GLY A 276 -18.96 -6.62 -6.96
CA GLY A 276 -19.39 -6.75 -8.37
C GLY A 276 -18.37 -7.37 -9.34
N GLY A 277 -17.20 -7.81 -8.85
CA GLY A 277 -16.13 -8.37 -9.73
C GLY A 277 -15.19 -7.31 -10.30
N GLU A 278 -15.30 -6.06 -9.83
CA GLU A 278 -14.43 -4.94 -10.16
C GLU A 278 -13.15 -4.98 -9.29
N ARG A 279 -11.98 -4.78 -9.92
CA ARG A 279 -10.70 -4.71 -9.21
C ARG A 279 -10.14 -3.30 -9.28
N LEU A 280 -9.96 -2.67 -8.11
CA LEU A 280 -9.32 -1.37 -7.99
C LEU A 280 -7.81 -1.55 -7.78
N VAL A 281 -7.01 -1.44 -8.84
CA VAL A 281 -5.55 -1.34 -8.73
C VAL A 281 -5.15 0.13 -8.53
N MET A 282 -5.29 0.64 -7.30
CA MET A 282 -5.04 2.05 -7.01
C MET A 282 -3.54 2.40 -7.10
N THR A 283 -3.13 3.08 -8.17
CA THR A 283 -1.82 3.75 -8.24
C THR A 283 -2.02 5.22 -7.91
N VAL A 284 -1.52 5.65 -6.74
CA VAL A 284 -1.66 7.03 -6.26
C VAL A 284 -0.54 7.89 -6.82
N HIS A 285 -0.91 8.90 -7.61
CA HIS A 285 0.00 9.97 -8.02
C HIS A 285 -0.31 11.22 -7.18
N LEU A 286 0.65 11.67 -6.38
CA LEU A 286 0.59 12.97 -5.70
C LEU A 286 1.23 14.02 -6.62
N ALA A 287 0.46 15.01 -7.03
CA ALA A 287 0.96 16.18 -7.73
C ALA A 287 0.91 17.41 -6.81
N GLU A 288 2.01 18.17 -6.77
CA GLU A 288 2.04 19.47 -6.09
C GLU A 288 1.08 20.45 -6.79
N PRO A 289 0.44 21.38 -6.06
CA PRO A 289 -0.41 22.39 -6.66
C PRO A 289 0.41 23.34 -7.55
N SER A 290 -0.14 23.64 -8.73
CA SER A 290 0.36 24.63 -9.69
C SER A 290 0.30 26.06 -9.16
#